data_AF-A0A951VYJ0-F1
#
_entry.id   AF-A0A951VYJ0-F1
#
_cell.length_a   1.000
_cell.length_b   1.000
_cell.length_c   1.000
_cell.angle_alpha   90.00
_cell.angle_beta   90.00
_cell.angle_gamma   90.00
#
_symmetry.space_group_name_H-M   'P 1'
#
loop_
_entity.id
_entity.type
_entity.pdbx_description
1 polymer ?
#
loop_
_entity_poly.entity_id
_entity_poly.type
_entity_poly.pdbx_seq_one_letter_code
_entity_poly.pdbx_strand_id
1 'polypeptide(L)'
;MAIPDFQSLMLPILRFVEDGETRSLSDARKHLAEVLSLTPSDLDEQLPSGRQRRFDNRVAWAKVYLEQAGLVNSPSRGMFIISPEGKKLLGENPENITISSLGRFERFRAFRATSKAAKGKLPTECNSTVSITPEERLDEVLDEMQESLEAEVLAQLRAIEPASFERFVVKLLAAMGYGVGEVTGRSGDGGIDGVIYEDRLKLDRIYLQAKRWTDSPVRAPDINGFMGALAKHGANRGVFVTTSRFTSDARQAVNLPHLRLVLIDGEELARLAVEHDVGVSTKRSIAVKRLDTDFFDDL
;
A
#
# COMPACT_ATOMS: atom_id res chain seq x y z
N MET A 1 -3.18 3.73 -20.02
CA MET A 1 -3.48 5.19 -19.94
C MET A 1 -3.74 5.49 -18.47
N ALA A 2 -3.46 6.70 -17.95
CA ALA A 2 -3.76 6.94 -16.53
C ALA A 2 -5.28 6.77 -16.28
N ILE A 3 -5.64 5.97 -15.27
CA ILE A 3 -7.05 5.75 -14.88
C ILE A 3 -7.66 7.12 -14.52
N PRO A 4 -8.80 7.52 -15.11
CA PRO A 4 -9.43 8.80 -14.78
C PRO A 4 -9.79 8.91 -13.29
N ASP A 5 -9.83 10.13 -12.78
CA ASP A 5 -10.33 10.40 -11.43
C ASP A 5 -11.84 10.13 -11.32
N PHE A 6 -12.34 10.00 -10.09
CA PHE A 6 -13.75 9.67 -9.87
C PHE A 6 -14.71 10.79 -10.33
N GLN A 7 -14.30 12.06 -10.39
CA GLN A 7 -15.16 13.14 -10.90
C GLN A 7 -15.30 13.02 -12.43
N SER A 8 -14.20 12.75 -13.13
CA SER A 8 -14.17 12.50 -14.57
C SER A 8 -15.05 11.30 -14.98
N LEU A 9 -15.27 10.33 -14.08
CA LEU A 9 -16.15 9.18 -14.31
C LEU A 9 -17.64 9.48 -14.06
N MET A 10 -18.01 10.57 -13.38
CA MET A 10 -19.41 10.87 -13.04
C MET A 10 -20.28 11.09 -14.28
N LEU A 11 -19.81 11.87 -15.27
CA LEU A 11 -20.58 12.12 -16.48
C LEU A 11 -20.75 10.85 -17.35
N PRO A 12 -19.68 10.08 -17.64
CA PRO A 12 -19.83 8.79 -18.33
C PRO A 12 -20.78 7.81 -17.63
N ILE A 13 -20.75 7.72 -16.29
CA ILE A 13 -21.71 6.87 -15.54
C ILE A 13 -23.13 7.38 -15.71
N LEU A 14 -23.36 8.69 -15.65
CA LEU A 14 -24.71 9.25 -15.79
C LEU A 14 -25.26 9.03 -17.21
N ARG A 15 -24.42 9.17 -18.24
CA ARG A 15 -24.76 8.86 -19.64
C ARG A 15 -25.05 7.36 -19.85
N PHE A 16 -24.32 6.48 -19.17
CA PHE A 16 -24.54 5.04 -19.27
C PHE A 16 -25.97 4.59 -18.88
N VAL A 17 -26.69 5.37 -18.08
CA VAL A 17 -28.08 5.11 -17.67
C VAL A 17 -29.07 6.15 -18.21
N GLU A 18 -28.72 6.88 -19.27
CA GLU A 18 -29.55 7.97 -19.81
C GLU A 18 -30.90 7.48 -20.36
N ASP A 19 -30.94 6.24 -20.85
CA ASP A 19 -32.13 5.55 -21.33
C ASP A 19 -33.19 5.31 -20.25
N GLY A 20 -32.82 5.43 -18.97
CA GLY A 20 -33.69 5.13 -17.84
C GLY A 20 -33.84 3.64 -17.55
N GLU A 21 -32.95 2.80 -18.08
CA GLU A 21 -32.89 1.39 -17.69
C GLU A 21 -32.19 1.24 -16.34
N THR A 22 -32.60 0.21 -15.58
CA THR A 22 -31.92 -0.17 -14.35
C THR A 22 -30.70 -1.02 -14.70
N ARG A 23 -29.50 -0.55 -14.38
CA ARG A 23 -28.23 -1.20 -14.74
C ARG A 23 -27.34 -1.47 -13.53
N SER A 24 -26.46 -2.46 -13.65
CA SER A 24 -25.55 -2.82 -12.57
C SER A 24 -24.26 -1.99 -12.60
N LEU A 25 -23.63 -1.82 -11.43
CA LEU A 25 -22.31 -1.20 -11.34
C LEU A 25 -21.22 -2.03 -12.04
N SER A 26 -21.41 -3.35 -12.12
CA SER A 26 -20.53 -4.25 -12.88
C SER A 26 -20.59 -3.95 -14.39
N ASP A 27 -21.79 -3.74 -14.93
CA ASP A 27 -21.95 -3.43 -16.36
C ASP A 27 -21.43 -2.02 -16.66
N ALA A 28 -21.64 -1.07 -15.74
CA ALA A 28 -21.05 0.25 -15.85
C ALA A 28 -19.52 0.17 -15.95
N ARG A 29 -18.84 -0.61 -15.08
CA ARG A 29 -17.37 -0.77 -15.16
C ARG A 29 -16.91 -1.31 -16.50
N LYS A 30 -17.57 -2.36 -17.02
CA LYS A 30 -17.24 -2.95 -18.33
C LYS A 30 -17.41 -1.93 -19.45
N HIS A 31 -18.57 -1.27 -19.48
CA HIS A 31 -18.87 -0.26 -20.50
C HIS A 31 -17.90 0.93 -20.44
N LEU A 32 -17.64 1.47 -19.25
CA LEU A 32 -16.70 2.57 -19.09
C LEU A 32 -15.27 2.18 -19.46
N ALA A 33 -14.84 0.95 -19.15
CA ALA A 33 -13.52 0.47 -19.55
C ALA A 33 -13.36 0.42 -21.08
N GLU A 34 -14.41 0.01 -21.80
CA GLU A 34 -14.45 0.02 -23.27
C GLU A 34 -14.44 1.45 -23.82
N VAL A 35 -15.30 2.33 -23.31
CA VAL A 35 -15.41 3.73 -23.76
C VAL A 35 -14.10 4.49 -23.54
N LEU A 36 -13.42 4.22 -22.43
CA LEU A 36 -12.15 4.85 -22.07
C LEU A 36 -10.92 4.13 -22.69
N SER A 37 -11.13 3.02 -23.40
CA SER A 37 -10.06 2.19 -23.98
C SER A 37 -8.98 1.80 -22.97
N LEU A 38 -9.40 1.37 -21.78
CA LEU A 38 -8.49 0.94 -20.71
C LEU A 38 -7.83 -0.41 -21.05
N THR A 39 -6.54 -0.53 -20.74
CA THR A 39 -5.81 -1.79 -20.95
C THR A 39 -6.04 -2.77 -19.78
N PRO A 40 -5.78 -4.08 -19.95
CA PRO A 40 -5.82 -5.03 -18.84
C PRO A 40 -4.92 -4.61 -17.66
N SER A 41 -3.74 -4.05 -17.96
CA SER A 41 -2.84 -3.52 -16.95
C SER A 41 -3.44 -2.35 -16.16
N ASP A 42 -4.19 -1.47 -16.82
CA ASP A 42 -4.88 -0.35 -16.15
C ASP A 42 -6.02 -0.90 -15.25
N LEU A 43 -6.72 -1.95 -15.68
CA LEU A 43 -7.81 -2.56 -14.91
C LEU A 43 -7.33 -3.38 -13.70
N ASP A 44 -6.11 -3.90 -13.76
CA ASP A 44 -5.50 -4.67 -12.66
C ASP A 44 -4.79 -3.81 -11.62
N GLU A 45 -4.63 -2.51 -11.87
CA GLU A 45 -4.04 -1.57 -10.91
C GLU A 45 -4.83 -1.57 -9.59
N GLN A 46 -4.14 -1.87 -8.49
CA GLN A 46 -4.71 -1.88 -7.13
C GLN A 46 -4.52 -0.53 -6.44
N LEU A 47 -5.37 -0.26 -5.44
CA LEU A 47 -5.03 0.72 -4.41
C LEU A 47 -3.78 0.30 -3.64
N PRO A 48 -3.04 1.23 -2.99
CA PRO A 48 -1.88 0.87 -2.15
C PRO A 48 -2.19 -0.20 -1.11
N SER A 49 -3.40 -0.17 -0.53
CA SER A 49 -3.88 -1.19 0.40
C SER A 49 -4.06 -2.60 -0.20
N GLY A 50 -3.98 -2.78 -1.52
CA GLY A 50 -4.12 -4.07 -2.22
C GLY A 50 -5.51 -4.70 -2.15
N ARG A 51 -6.50 -4.01 -1.57
CA ARG A 51 -7.83 -4.56 -1.27
C ARG A 51 -8.81 -4.46 -2.44
N GLN A 52 -8.61 -3.50 -3.33
CA GLN A 52 -9.53 -3.17 -4.41
C GLN A 52 -8.76 -2.65 -5.62
N ARG A 53 -9.29 -2.94 -6.81
CA ARG A 53 -8.87 -2.30 -8.06
C ARG A 53 -9.21 -0.81 -8.01
N ARG A 54 -8.24 0.03 -8.39
CA ARG A 54 -8.37 1.49 -8.34
C ARG A 54 -9.54 1.97 -9.20
N PHE A 55 -9.69 1.43 -10.41
CA PHE A 55 -10.81 1.77 -11.30
C PHE A 55 -12.17 1.41 -10.69
N ASP A 56 -12.32 0.20 -10.14
CA ASP A 56 -13.57 -0.25 -9.52
C ASP A 56 -13.98 0.63 -8.34
N ASN A 57 -12.99 1.05 -7.53
CA ASN A 57 -13.18 1.97 -6.40
C ASN A 57 -13.64 3.35 -6.88
N ARG A 58 -12.98 3.92 -7.89
CA ARG A 58 -13.33 5.24 -8.44
C ARG A 58 -14.70 5.26 -9.10
N VAL A 59 -15.08 4.21 -9.83
CA VAL A 59 -16.43 4.05 -10.41
C VAL A 59 -17.49 3.97 -9.30
N ALA A 60 -17.22 3.21 -8.22
CA ALA A 60 -18.14 3.12 -7.08
C ALA A 60 -18.35 4.48 -6.41
N TRP A 61 -17.28 5.25 -6.20
CA TRP A 61 -17.38 6.59 -5.65
C TRP A 61 -18.11 7.56 -6.54
N ALA A 62 -17.84 7.56 -7.85
CA ALA A 62 -18.57 8.38 -8.81
C ALA A 62 -20.08 8.13 -8.69
N LYS A 63 -20.50 6.86 -8.61
CA LYS A 63 -21.91 6.49 -8.37
C LYS A 63 -22.43 7.00 -7.03
N VAL A 64 -21.69 6.83 -5.92
CA VAL A 64 -22.09 7.32 -4.59
C VAL A 64 -22.34 8.82 -4.61
N TYR A 65 -21.44 9.61 -5.21
CA TYR A 65 -21.57 11.05 -5.30
C TYR A 65 -22.80 11.48 -6.13
N LEU A 66 -23.05 10.82 -7.27
CA LEU A 66 -24.25 11.05 -8.08
C LEU A 66 -25.53 10.74 -7.29
N GLU A 67 -25.54 9.66 -6.51
CA GLU A 67 -26.68 9.26 -5.68
C GLU A 67 -26.93 10.24 -4.53
N GLN A 68 -25.86 10.71 -3.86
CA GLN A 68 -25.98 11.74 -2.82
C GLN A 68 -26.43 13.09 -3.39
N ALA A 69 -26.16 13.37 -4.66
CA ALA A 69 -26.73 14.51 -5.37
C ALA A 69 -28.17 14.31 -5.85
N GLY A 70 -28.72 13.10 -5.71
CA GLY A 70 -30.06 12.75 -6.18
C GLY A 70 -30.16 12.61 -7.70
N LEU A 71 -29.03 12.45 -8.41
CA LEU A 71 -28.98 12.32 -9.86
C LEU A 71 -29.27 10.89 -10.33
N VAL A 72 -28.98 9.90 -9.49
CA VAL A 72 -29.33 8.49 -9.68
C VAL A 72 -30.00 7.94 -8.43
N ASN A 73 -30.82 6.91 -8.59
CA ASN A 73 -31.45 6.16 -7.52
C ASN A 73 -30.97 4.70 -7.55
N SER A 74 -30.97 4.03 -6.40
CA SER A 74 -30.62 2.60 -6.30
C SER A 74 -31.86 1.77 -6.00
N PRO A 75 -32.53 1.18 -7.01
CA PRO A 75 -33.77 0.42 -6.78
C PRO A 75 -33.51 -0.91 -6.06
N SER A 76 -32.33 -1.50 -6.24
CA SER A 76 -31.90 -2.73 -5.58
C SER A 76 -30.36 -2.76 -5.45
N ARG A 77 -29.84 -3.71 -4.68
CA ARG A 77 -28.41 -3.82 -4.40
C ARG A 77 -27.58 -3.93 -5.68
N GLY A 78 -26.59 -3.05 -5.81
CA GLY A 78 -25.68 -3.02 -6.95
C GLY A 78 -26.28 -2.49 -8.25
N MET A 79 -27.57 -2.16 -8.26
CA MET A 79 -28.28 -1.60 -9.41
C MET A 79 -28.54 -0.11 -9.21
N PHE A 80 -28.57 0.64 -10.31
CA PHE A 80 -28.89 2.07 -10.29
C PHE A 80 -29.61 2.49 -11.56
N ILE A 81 -30.38 3.57 -11.45
CA ILE A 81 -31.18 4.17 -12.53
C ILE A 81 -31.10 5.70 -12.44
N ILE A 82 -31.13 6.38 -13.58
CA ILE A 82 -31.15 7.84 -13.61
C ILE A 82 -32.46 8.41 -13.02
N SER A 83 -32.35 9.50 -12.27
CA SER A 83 -33.49 10.26 -11.74
C SER A 83 -34.00 11.31 -12.75
N PRO A 84 -35.18 11.92 -12.52
CA PRO A 84 -35.63 13.08 -13.28
C PRO A 84 -34.63 14.25 -13.24
N GLU A 85 -33.99 14.50 -12.09
CA GLU A 85 -32.95 15.51 -11.90
C GLU A 85 -31.69 15.18 -12.72
N GLY A 86 -31.30 13.91 -12.77
CA GLY A 86 -30.21 13.40 -13.61
C GLY A 86 -30.47 13.65 -15.09
N LYS A 87 -31.68 13.36 -15.56
CA LYS A 87 -32.10 13.64 -16.95
C LYS A 87 -32.06 15.13 -17.27
N LYS A 88 -32.52 15.99 -16.35
CA LYS A 88 -32.44 17.46 -16.50
C LYS A 88 -31.00 17.92 -16.62
N LEU A 89 -30.10 17.43 -15.76
CA LEU A 89 -28.68 17.75 -15.83
C LEU A 89 -28.06 17.32 -17.17
N LEU A 90 -28.37 16.12 -17.69
CA LEU A 90 -27.88 15.71 -19.01
C LEU A 90 -28.40 16.61 -20.14
N GLY A 91 -29.64 17.10 -20.02
CA GLY A 91 -30.23 18.06 -20.96
C GLY A 91 -29.52 19.43 -21.01
N GLU A 92 -28.77 19.79 -19.96
CA GLU A 92 -27.90 20.99 -19.94
C GLU A 92 -26.60 20.78 -20.74
N ASN A 93 -26.34 19.55 -21.21
CA ASN A 93 -25.13 19.12 -21.91
C ASN A 93 -23.82 19.56 -21.20
N PRO A 94 -23.62 19.15 -19.93
CA PRO A 94 -22.41 19.49 -19.19
C PRO A 94 -21.18 18.83 -19.83
N GLU A 95 -20.07 19.57 -19.90
CA GLU A 95 -18.77 19.01 -20.32
C GLU A 95 -18.22 18.01 -19.27
N ASN A 96 -18.47 18.27 -17.99
CA ASN A 96 -18.10 17.38 -16.88
C ASN A 96 -19.07 17.53 -15.69
N ILE A 97 -19.00 16.56 -14.77
CA ILE A 97 -19.68 16.63 -13.47
C ILE A 97 -18.61 16.60 -12.41
N THR A 98 -18.58 17.62 -11.56
CA THR A 98 -17.57 17.82 -10.52
C THR A 98 -18.24 17.99 -9.17
N ILE A 99 -17.49 17.80 -8.09
CA ILE A 99 -17.94 18.09 -6.72
C ILE A 99 -18.52 19.50 -6.60
N SER A 100 -17.90 20.48 -7.27
CA SER A 100 -18.37 21.86 -7.26
C SER A 100 -19.72 21.99 -7.98
N SER A 101 -19.90 21.32 -9.13
CA SER A 101 -21.20 21.34 -9.84
C SER A 101 -22.29 20.60 -9.06
N LEU A 102 -21.95 19.52 -8.35
CA LEU A 102 -22.88 18.82 -7.45
C LEU A 102 -23.32 19.68 -6.24
N GLY A 103 -22.54 20.70 -5.89
CA GLY A 103 -22.85 21.65 -4.81
C GLY A 103 -24.16 22.41 -4.99
N ARG A 104 -24.73 22.45 -6.20
CA ARG A 104 -26.05 23.06 -6.46
C ARG A 104 -27.22 22.24 -5.95
N PHE A 105 -27.03 20.94 -5.72
CA PHE A 105 -28.10 20.05 -5.24
C PHE A 105 -28.20 20.08 -3.72
N GLU A 106 -29.40 20.31 -3.20
CA GLU A 106 -29.66 20.41 -1.76
C GLU A 106 -29.26 19.13 -1.00
N ARG A 107 -29.60 17.96 -1.55
CA ARG A 107 -29.25 16.65 -0.99
C ARG A 107 -27.73 16.49 -0.84
N PHE A 108 -26.96 16.95 -1.83
CA PHE A 108 -25.50 16.89 -1.79
C PHE A 108 -24.90 17.83 -0.75
N ARG A 109 -25.44 19.06 -0.64
CA ARG A 109 -25.03 20.01 0.40
C ARG A 109 -25.31 19.47 1.80
N ALA A 110 -26.47 18.85 2.02
CA ALA A 110 -26.83 18.23 3.30
C ALA A 110 -25.87 17.08 3.66
N PHE A 111 -25.58 16.19 2.71
CA PHE A 111 -24.58 15.12 2.87
C PHE A 111 -23.20 15.66 3.32
N ARG A 112 -22.71 16.72 2.67
CA ARG A 112 -21.44 17.36 3.05
C ARG A 112 -21.52 18.12 4.38
N ALA A 113 -22.66 18.72 4.71
CA ALA A 113 -22.85 19.44 5.97
C ALA A 113 -22.83 18.48 7.16
N THR A 114 -23.46 17.31 7.06
CA THR A 114 -23.40 16.27 8.10
C THR A 114 -21.97 15.77 8.31
N SER A 115 -21.20 15.62 7.22
CA SER A 115 -19.78 15.27 7.27
C SER A 115 -18.90 16.35 7.94
N LYS A 116 -19.20 17.65 7.70
CA LYS A 116 -18.50 18.78 8.33
C LYS A 116 -18.93 19.03 9.78
N ALA A 117 -20.20 18.86 10.14
CA ALA A 117 -20.69 19.12 11.49
C ALA A 117 -20.13 18.15 12.55
N ALA A 118 -19.74 16.94 12.12
CA ALA A 118 -19.05 15.97 12.98
C ALA A 118 -17.56 16.30 13.24
N LYS A 119 -16.96 17.27 12.53
CA LYS A 119 -15.58 17.72 12.73
C LYS A 119 -15.56 19.22 13.03
N GLY A 120 -15.21 19.58 14.26
CA GLY A 120 -15.01 20.97 14.68
C GLY A 120 -14.23 21.78 13.63
N LYS A 121 -14.76 22.98 13.32
CA LYS A 121 -14.36 23.93 12.26
C LYS A 121 -12.91 23.81 11.75
N LEU A 122 -12.79 23.63 10.43
CA LEU A 122 -11.77 24.25 9.57
C LEU A 122 -12.43 24.75 8.26
N PRO A 123 -11.82 25.75 7.57
CA PRO A 123 -12.50 26.57 6.58
C PRO A 123 -12.93 25.80 5.33
N THR A 124 -14.01 26.31 4.76
CA THR A 124 -14.55 25.95 3.45
C THR A 124 -13.68 26.50 2.34
N GLU A 125 -13.15 25.61 1.51
CA GLU A 125 -13.14 25.83 0.07
C GLU A 125 -13.76 24.61 -0.61
N CYS A 126 -14.66 24.88 -1.55
CA CYS A 126 -15.27 23.88 -2.42
C CYS A 126 -14.18 23.39 -3.38
N ASN A 127 -13.38 22.40 -2.96
CA ASN A 127 -12.28 21.89 -3.76
C ASN A 127 -12.80 21.16 -5.01
N SER A 128 -12.79 21.89 -6.13
CA SER A 128 -12.70 21.35 -7.49
C SER A 128 -11.42 20.52 -7.73
N THR A 129 -10.51 20.47 -6.75
CA THR A 129 -9.20 19.83 -6.81
C THR A 129 -9.12 18.43 -6.20
N VAL A 130 -10.20 17.86 -5.64
CA VAL A 130 -10.16 16.50 -5.09
C VAL A 130 -10.29 15.47 -6.22
N SER A 131 -9.16 14.98 -6.72
CA SER A 131 -9.10 13.95 -7.78
C SER A 131 -9.05 12.51 -7.23
N ILE A 132 -8.84 12.34 -5.93
CA ILE A 132 -8.68 11.03 -5.29
C ILE A 132 -9.81 10.72 -4.30
N THR A 133 -10.15 9.45 -4.19
CA THR A 133 -11.22 8.96 -3.32
C THR A 133 -10.83 9.07 -1.84
N PRO A 134 -11.80 9.07 -0.91
CA PRO A 134 -11.49 9.06 0.52
C PRO A 134 -10.57 7.92 0.97
N GLU A 135 -10.69 6.73 0.39
CA GLU A 135 -9.81 5.58 0.66
C GLU A 135 -8.42 5.79 0.08
N GLU A 136 -8.30 6.31 -1.15
CA GLU A 136 -6.98 6.68 -1.71
C GLU A 136 -6.27 7.70 -0.82
N ARG A 137 -6.99 8.70 -0.31
CA ARG A 137 -6.44 9.68 0.65
C ARG A 137 -6.03 9.06 1.97
N LEU A 138 -6.76 8.05 2.44
CA LEU A 138 -6.41 7.35 3.67
C LEU A 138 -5.14 6.53 3.46
N ASP A 139 -5.05 5.81 2.34
CA ASP A 139 -3.88 5.02 1.96
C ASP A 139 -2.64 5.93 1.84
N GLU A 140 -2.73 7.08 1.15
CA GLU A 140 -1.63 8.06 1.06
C GLU A 140 -1.15 8.55 2.44
N VAL A 141 -2.08 8.89 3.34
CA VAL A 141 -1.70 9.32 4.69
C VAL A 141 -1.06 8.19 5.50
N LEU A 142 -1.52 6.95 5.31
CA LEU A 142 -0.92 5.78 5.97
C LEU A 142 0.50 5.52 5.45
N ASP A 143 0.71 5.62 4.13
CA ASP A 143 2.02 5.48 3.50
C ASP A 143 2.98 6.57 4.01
N GLU A 144 2.55 7.84 4.05
CA GLU A 144 3.34 8.95 4.62
C GLU A 144 3.72 8.70 6.09
N MET A 145 2.77 8.21 6.90
CA MET A 145 3.02 7.87 8.30
C MET A 145 4.01 6.71 8.44
N GLN A 146 3.92 5.72 7.56
CA GLN A 146 4.80 4.57 7.54
C GLN A 146 6.21 4.96 7.11
N GLU A 147 6.37 5.73 6.03
CA GLU A 147 7.68 6.23 5.58
C GLU A 147 8.38 7.05 6.67
N SER A 148 7.64 7.90 7.39
CA SER A 148 8.18 8.64 8.54
C SER A 148 8.66 7.70 9.64
N LEU A 149 7.88 6.66 9.95
CA LEU A 149 8.25 5.68 10.98
C LEU A 149 9.47 4.84 10.56
N GLU A 150 9.53 4.39 9.32
CA GLU A 150 10.67 3.66 8.76
C GLU A 150 11.96 4.50 8.84
N ALA A 151 11.88 5.79 8.51
CA ALA A 151 13.00 6.72 8.66
C ALA A 151 13.45 6.88 10.13
N GLU A 152 12.50 6.99 11.07
CA GLU A 152 12.80 7.03 12.51
C GLU A 152 13.47 5.74 12.99
N VAL A 153 12.95 4.57 12.59
CA VAL A 153 13.53 3.25 12.91
C VAL A 153 14.97 3.16 12.38
N LEU A 154 15.20 3.51 11.11
CA LEU A 154 16.54 3.48 10.52
C LEU A 154 17.52 4.40 11.26
N ALA A 155 17.08 5.60 11.65
CA ALA A 155 17.89 6.52 12.43
C ALA A 155 18.28 5.92 13.80
N GLN A 156 17.34 5.26 14.49
CA GLN A 156 17.63 4.55 15.74
C GLN A 156 18.60 3.39 15.53
N LEU A 157 18.45 2.60 14.47
CA LEU A 157 19.36 1.49 14.15
C LEU A 157 20.79 1.95 13.84
N ARG A 158 20.96 3.15 13.28
CA ARG A 158 22.27 3.78 13.09
C ARG A 158 22.91 4.26 14.40
N ALA A 159 22.10 4.62 15.39
CA ALA A 159 22.56 5.16 16.67
C ALA A 159 22.96 4.08 17.70
N ILE A 160 22.37 2.89 17.64
CA ILE A 160 22.68 1.79 18.59
C ILE A 160 24.05 1.16 18.34
N GLU A 161 24.65 0.60 19.39
CA GLU A 161 25.94 -0.11 19.32
C GLU A 161 25.94 -1.30 18.34
N PRO A 162 27.08 -1.64 17.69
CA PRO A 162 27.17 -2.74 16.72
C PRO A 162 26.61 -4.08 17.22
N ALA A 163 26.97 -4.48 18.44
CA ALA A 163 26.46 -5.72 19.04
C ALA A 163 24.94 -5.68 19.29
N SER A 164 24.36 -4.50 19.52
CA SER A 164 22.91 -4.34 19.62
C SER A 164 22.23 -4.41 18.26
N PHE A 165 22.87 -3.90 17.21
CA PHE A 165 22.39 -4.01 15.84
C PHE A 165 22.37 -5.47 15.37
N GLU A 166 23.43 -6.24 15.61
CA GLU A 166 23.46 -7.68 15.33
C GLU A 166 22.29 -8.43 15.99
N ARG A 167 22.04 -8.16 17.28
CA ARG A 167 20.90 -8.72 18.01
C ARG A 167 19.56 -8.29 17.43
N PHE A 168 19.44 -7.05 16.95
CA PHE A 168 18.22 -6.57 16.30
C PHE A 168 17.93 -7.33 15.03
N VAL A 169 18.92 -7.46 14.13
CA VAL A 169 18.78 -8.16 12.85
C VAL A 169 18.37 -9.63 13.07
N VAL A 170 18.97 -10.27 14.07
CA VAL A 170 18.60 -11.61 14.52
C VAL A 170 17.12 -11.69 14.94
N LYS A 171 16.66 -10.76 15.79
CA LYS A 171 15.26 -10.72 16.23
C LYS A 171 14.30 -10.50 15.08
N LEU A 172 14.68 -9.65 14.12
CA LEU A 172 13.91 -9.41 12.92
C LEU A 172 13.74 -10.68 12.10
N LEU A 173 14.82 -11.38 11.77
CA LEU A 173 14.76 -12.61 10.99
C LEU A 173 13.97 -13.71 11.71
N ALA A 174 14.00 -13.76 13.05
CA ALA A 174 13.16 -14.64 13.83
C ALA A 174 11.67 -14.27 13.75
N ALA A 175 11.33 -12.98 13.83
CA ALA A 175 9.95 -12.48 13.67
C ALA A 175 9.39 -12.72 12.27
N MET A 176 10.25 -12.71 11.25
CA MET A 176 9.93 -13.09 9.86
C MET A 176 9.72 -14.61 9.69
N GLY A 177 10.07 -15.43 10.68
CA GLY A 177 9.88 -16.88 10.66
C GLY A 177 11.05 -17.71 10.12
N TYR A 178 12.24 -17.12 9.92
CA TYR A 178 13.42 -17.84 9.41
C TYR A 178 14.16 -18.72 10.43
N GLY A 179 13.65 -18.89 11.65
CA GLY A 179 14.31 -19.80 12.60
C GLY A 179 13.53 -20.18 13.85
N VAL A 180 13.87 -21.36 14.39
CA VAL A 180 13.29 -21.95 15.62
C VAL A 180 14.33 -22.12 16.74
N GLY A 181 15.59 -21.72 16.51
CA GLY A 181 16.71 -22.04 17.38
C GLY A 181 17.62 -20.85 17.65
N GLU A 182 18.06 -20.75 18.90
CA GLU A 182 18.96 -19.74 19.46
C GLU A 182 20.12 -19.31 18.54
N VAL A 183 20.49 -18.04 18.67
CA VAL A 183 21.67 -17.45 18.04
C VAL A 183 22.91 -17.70 18.86
N THR A 184 23.91 -18.28 18.22
CA THR A 184 25.26 -18.36 18.79
C THR A 184 26.06 -17.15 18.33
N GLY A 185 26.23 -16.17 19.23
CA GLY A 185 27.22 -15.11 19.04
C GLY A 185 28.62 -15.67 19.21
N ARG A 186 29.21 -16.17 18.11
CA ARG A 186 30.65 -16.44 18.05
C ARG A 186 31.26 -15.49 17.04
N SER A 187 31.66 -14.32 17.52
CA SER A 187 32.59 -13.46 16.79
C SER A 187 33.94 -14.17 16.70
N GLY A 188 34.47 -14.34 15.48
CA GLY A 188 35.86 -14.80 15.33
C GLY A 188 36.27 -15.46 14.00
N ASP A 189 35.38 -15.63 13.04
CA ASP A 189 35.63 -16.43 11.82
C ASP A 189 35.75 -15.61 10.52
N GLY A 190 36.03 -14.30 10.63
CA GLY A 190 36.43 -13.50 9.48
C GLY A 190 35.27 -12.98 8.63
N GLY A 191 34.11 -12.75 9.23
CA GLY A 191 33.01 -12.01 8.59
C GLY A 191 31.60 -12.47 8.93
N ILE A 192 31.41 -13.50 9.76
CA ILE A 192 30.07 -13.94 10.18
C ILE A 192 29.77 -13.33 11.55
N ASP A 193 28.65 -12.61 11.63
CA ASP A 193 28.19 -11.95 12.85
C ASP A 193 27.10 -12.79 13.56
N GLY A 194 26.46 -13.73 12.85
CA GLY A 194 25.48 -14.64 13.44
C GLY A 194 25.14 -15.84 12.58
N VAL A 195 24.48 -16.83 13.19
CA VAL A 195 23.93 -18.02 12.52
C VAL A 195 22.51 -18.25 13.01
N ILE A 196 21.59 -18.45 12.06
CA ILE A 196 20.19 -18.79 12.32
C ILE A 196 19.95 -20.23 11.86
N TYR A 197 19.22 -20.98 12.68
CA TYR A 197 18.83 -22.36 12.38
C TYR A 197 17.35 -22.39 11.97
N GLU A 198 17.08 -22.82 10.74
CA GLU A 198 15.71 -22.91 10.21
C GLU A 198 14.90 -24.01 10.91
N ASP A 199 15.58 -25.02 11.43
CA ASP A 199 14.97 -26.17 12.09
C ASP A 199 15.56 -26.43 13.49
N ARG A 200 14.82 -27.17 14.33
CA ARG A 200 15.22 -27.52 15.70
C ARG A 200 16.41 -28.48 15.78
N LEU A 201 16.63 -29.29 14.74
CA LEU A 201 17.74 -30.23 14.62
C LEU A 201 19.03 -29.54 14.17
N LYS A 202 18.96 -28.25 13.80
CA LYS A 202 20.09 -27.39 13.40
C LYS A 202 20.80 -27.89 12.13
N LEU A 203 20.07 -28.57 11.25
CA LEU A 203 20.59 -29.11 10.00
C LEU A 203 20.76 -28.01 8.96
N ASP A 204 19.76 -27.13 8.87
CA ASP A 204 19.75 -25.99 7.98
C ASP A 204 20.21 -24.72 8.69
N ARG A 205 21.25 -24.09 8.13
CA ARG A 205 21.90 -22.90 8.67
C ARG A 205 21.85 -21.76 7.67
N ILE A 206 21.48 -20.59 8.16
CA ILE A 206 21.59 -19.31 7.47
C ILE A 206 22.64 -18.48 8.21
N TYR A 207 23.68 -18.09 7.49
CA TYR A 207 24.75 -17.26 8.05
C TYR A 207 24.41 -15.78 7.84
N LEU A 208 24.70 -14.98 8.85
CA LEU A 208 24.37 -13.56 8.87
C LEU A 208 25.65 -12.73 8.97
N GLN A 209 25.69 -11.66 8.19
CA GLN A 209 26.60 -10.54 8.39
C GLN A 209 25.80 -9.25 8.52
N ALA A 210 26.08 -8.46 9.56
CA ALA A 210 25.37 -7.24 9.90
C ALA A 210 26.36 -6.07 10.03
N LYS A 211 26.30 -5.12 9.10
CA LYS A 211 27.17 -3.94 9.07
C LYS A 211 26.40 -2.66 9.38
N ARG A 212 26.67 -2.06 10.53
CA ARG A 212 26.16 -0.73 10.90
C ARG A 212 27.02 0.36 10.25
N TRP A 213 26.63 0.82 9.06
CA TRP A 213 27.29 1.92 8.33
C TRP A 213 26.32 3.09 8.13
N THR A 214 26.83 4.32 8.28
CA THR A 214 26.01 5.54 8.18
C THR A 214 26.00 6.07 6.74
N ASP A 215 27.16 6.42 6.18
CA ASP A 215 27.23 7.16 4.90
C ASP A 215 27.93 6.41 3.77
N SER A 216 28.74 5.40 4.12
CA SER A 216 29.51 4.61 3.15
C SER A 216 28.63 3.49 2.58
N PRO A 217 28.49 3.36 1.26
CA PRO A 217 27.79 2.24 0.65
C PRO A 217 28.62 0.96 0.76
N VAL A 218 27.96 -0.18 0.91
CA VAL A 218 28.57 -1.53 0.86
C VAL A 218 28.98 -1.84 -0.57
N ARG A 219 30.23 -2.28 -0.75
CA ARG A 219 30.85 -2.51 -2.06
C ARG A 219 31.08 -4.00 -2.30
N ALA A 220 31.37 -4.36 -3.55
CA ALA A 220 31.65 -5.74 -3.94
C ALA A 220 32.74 -6.44 -3.09
N PRO A 221 33.84 -5.79 -2.65
CA PRO A 221 34.82 -6.43 -1.76
C PRO A 221 34.25 -6.91 -0.42
N ASP A 222 33.30 -6.19 0.15
CA ASP A 222 32.65 -6.57 1.42
C ASP A 222 31.82 -7.85 1.23
N ILE A 223 31.05 -7.90 0.14
CA ILE A 223 30.27 -9.06 -0.26
C ILE A 223 31.17 -10.26 -0.57
N ASN A 224 32.25 -10.04 -1.33
CA ASN A 224 33.23 -11.09 -1.65
C ASN A 224 33.90 -11.66 -0.39
N GLY A 225 34.20 -10.80 0.58
CA GLY A 225 34.70 -11.22 1.90
C GLY A 225 33.72 -12.15 2.60
N PHE A 226 32.43 -11.80 2.60
CA PHE A 226 31.39 -12.65 3.17
C PHE A 226 31.24 -13.98 2.44
N MET A 227 31.20 -13.97 1.11
CA MET A 227 31.15 -15.20 0.30
C MET A 227 32.34 -16.12 0.60
N GLY A 228 33.53 -15.55 0.79
CA GLY A 228 34.71 -16.30 1.21
C GLY A 228 34.56 -16.92 2.61
N ALA A 229 33.92 -16.23 3.55
CA ALA A 229 33.58 -16.79 4.86
C ALA A 229 32.56 -17.94 4.73
N LEU A 230 31.49 -17.77 3.95
CA LEU A 230 30.50 -18.81 3.68
C LEU A 230 31.14 -20.08 3.11
N ALA A 231 32.03 -19.93 2.12
CA ALA A 231 32.74 -21.04 1.50
C ALA A 231 33.60 -21.83 2.51
N LYS A 232 34.29 -21.15 3.43
CA LYS A 232 35.08 -21.80 4.50
C LYS A 232 34.22 -22.65 5.43
N HIS A 233 32.96 -22.27 5.63
CA HIS A 233 32.00 -23.00 6.45
C HIS A 233 31.15 -24.01 5.65
N GLY A 234 31.41 -24.19 4.35
CA GLY A 234 30.61 -25.05 3.47
C GLY A 234 29.16 -24.58 3.33
N ALA A 235 28.91 -23.29 3.57
CA ALA A 235 27.58 -22.70 3.56
C ALA A 235 27.19 -22.24 2.16
N ASN A 236 25.92 -22.46 1.80
CA ASN A 236 25.34 -22.02 0.53
C ASN A 236 24.18 -21.03 0.71
N ARG A 237 23.90 -20.61 1.95
CA ARG A 237 22.87 -19.63 2.31
C ARG A 237 23.45 -18.57 3.22
N GLY A 238 23.17 -17.31 2.91
CA GLY A 238 23.53 -16.20 3.78
C GLY A 238 22.66 -14.97 3.57
N VAL A 239 22.65 -14.12 4.59
CA VAL A 239 22.00 -12.81 4.55
C VAL A 239 23.04 -11.77 4.95
N PHE A 240 23.18 -10.74 4.13
CA PHE A 240 24.01 -9.58 4.43
C PHE A 240 23.10 -8.38 4.68
N VAL A 241 23.19 -7.80 5.87
CA VAL A 241 22.34 -6.72 6.33
C VAL A 241 23.17 -5.46 6.59
N THR A 242 22.70 -4.31 6.16
CA THR A 242 23.35 -3.03 6.42
C THR A 242 22.35 -1.92 6.72
N THR A 243 22.76 -0.93 7.52
CA THR A 243 22.00 0.33 7.72
C THR A 243 22.25 1.36 6.61
N SER A 244 23.11 1.03 5.65
CA SER A 244 23.46 1.85 4.48
C SER A 244 22.84 1.26 3.21
N ARG A 245 23.38 1.60 2.04
CA ARG A 245 22.97 1.11 0.72
C ARG A 245 24.04 0.21 0.09
N PHE A 246 23.65 -0.67 -0.82
CA PHE A 246 24.59 -1.43 -1.66
C PHE A 246 24.88 -0.70 -2.97
N THR A 247 26.12 -0.80 -3.47
CA THR A 247 26.42 -0.38 -4.84
C THR A 247 25.82 -1.35 -5.86
N SER A 248 25.67 -0.90 -7.11
CA SER A 248 25.27 -1.75 -8.25
C SER A 248 26.14 -3.01 -8.32
N ASP A 249 27.45 -2.85 -8.16
CA ASP A 249 28.42 -3.93 -8.28
C ASP A 249 28.29 -4.93 -7.13
N ALA A 250 27.98 -4.45 -5.92
CA ALA A 250 27.70 -5.32 -4.78
C ALA A 250 26.44 -6.17 -5.00
N ARG A 251 25.38 -5.58 -5.58
CA ARG A 251 24.15 -6.31 -5.95
C ARG A 251 24.38 -7.31 -7.08
N GLN A 252 25.27 -7.03 -8.03
CA GLN A 252 25.62 -7.98 -9.08
C GLN A 252 26.48 -9.16 -8.57
N ALA A 253 27.32 -8.92 -7.56
CA ALA A 253 28.22 -9.94 -7.01
C ALA A 253 27.51 -11.16 -6.40
N VAL A 254 26.23 -11.04 -6.03
CA VAL A 254 25.47 -12.12 -5.38
C VAL A 254 24.68 -13.01 -6.35
N ASN A 255 24.68 -12.71 -7.65
CA ASN A 255 23.91 -13.46 -8.65
C ASN A 255 24.64 -14.72 -9.10
N LEU A 256 24.78 -15.69 -8.20
CA LEU A 256 25.50 -16.95 -8.41
C LEU A 256 24.57 -18.16 -8.28
N PRO A 257 24.59 -19.13 -9.21
CA PRO A 257 23.61 -20.24 -9.23
C PRO A 257 23.73 -21.22 -8.05
N HIS A 258 24.89 -21.25 -7.39
CA HIS A 258 25.21 -22.21 -6.31
C HIS A 258 25.18 -21.58 -4.91
N LEU A 259 24.95 -20.26 -4.81
CA LEU A 259 24.96 -19.51 -3.55
C LEU A 259 23.68 -18.66 -3.45
N ARG A 260 22.88 -18.88 -2.41
CA ARG A 260 21.71 -18.05 -2.11
C ARG A 260 22.11 -16.99 -1.09
N LEU A 261 22.49 -15.82 -1.59
CA LEU A 261 22.87 -14.68 -0.77
C LEU A 261 21.86 -13.54 -0.93
N VAL A 262 21.20 -13.17 0.15
CA VAL A 262 20.22 -12.07 0.20
C VAL A 262 20.90 -10.83 0.78
N LEU A 263 20.66 -9.69 0.14
CA LEU A 263 21.15 -8.39 0.58
C LEU A 263 19.97 -7.57 1.11
N ILE A 264 20.04 -7.09 2.34
CA ILE A 264 19.03 -6.23 2.97
C ILE A 264 19.68 -4.89 3.30
N ASP A 265 19.26 -3.82 2.62
CA ASP A 265 19.76 -2.47 2.86
C ASP A 265 18.96 -1.74 3.94
N GLY A 266 19.36 -0.51 4.27
CA GLY A 266 18.78 0.22 5.39
C GLY A 266 17.29 0.53 5.24
N GLU A 267 16.84 0.83 4.02
CA GLU A 267 15.43 1.12 3.74
C GLU A 267 14.60 -0.16 3.85
N GLU A 268 15.05 -1.25 3.21
CA GLU A 268 14.39 -2.55 3.33
C GLU A 268 14.38 -3.06 4.78
N LEU A 269 15.47 -2.89 5.52
CA LEU A 269 15.58 -3.27 6.92
C LEU A 269 14.54 -2.56 7.80
N ALA A 270 14.36 -1.25 7.59
CA ALA A 270 13.39 -0.46 8.35
C ALA A 270 11.95 -0.86 8.01
N ARG A 271 11.65 -1.07 6.73
CA ARG A 271 10.34 -1.57 6.29
C ARG A 271 10.01 -2.92 6.92
N LEU A 272 10.94 -3.88 6.83
CA LEU A 272 10.76 -5.20 7.44
C LEU A 272 10.58 -5.12 8.96
N ALA A 273 11.29 -4.21 9.63
CA ALA A 273 11.11 -3.99 11.06
C ALA A 273 9.70 -3.51 11.41
N VAL A 274 9.13 -2.59 10.63
CA VAL A 274 7.76 -2.11 10.82
C VAL A 274 6.75 -3.21 10.49
N GLU A 275 6.92 -3.90 9.36
CA GLU A 275 6.02 -4.96 8.88
C GLU A 275 5.89 -6.13 9.88
N HIS A 276 7.00 -6.48 10.55
CA HIS A 276 7.06 -7.59 11.50
C HIS A 276 6.98 -7.15 12.97
N ASP A 277 6.53 -5.92 13.24
CA ASP A 277 6.35 -5.37 14.60
C ASP A 277 7.62 -5.41 15.48
N VAL A 278 8.81 -5.26 14.88
CA VAL A 278 10.10 -5.32 15.58
C VAL A 278 10.64 -3.92 15.85
N GLY A 279 10.69 -3.55 17.13
CA GLY A 279 11.16 -2.22 17.55
C GLY A 279 10.12 -1.12 17.39
N VAL A 280 8.88 -1.48 17.03
CA VAL A 280 7.73 -0.58 16.92
C VAL A 280 6.57 -1.11 17.78
N SER A 281 5.54 -0.27 17.98
CA SER A 281 4.34 -0.68 18.71
C SER A 281 3.10 0.08 18.22
N THR A 282 1.95 -0.58 18.25
CA THR A 282 0.68 0.00 17.81
C THR A 282 0.20 1.11 18.75
N LYS A 283 0.31 2.36 18.32
CA LYS A 283 -0.18 3.53 19.08
C LYS A 283 -1.72 3.66 19.05
N ARG A 284 -2.35 3.32 17.93
CA ARG A 284 -3.81 3.44 17.71
C ARG A 284 -4.28 2.50 16.60
N SER A 285 -5.47 1.94 16.76
CA SER A 285 -6.17 1.19 15.70
C SER A 285 -7.43 1.95 15.25
N ILE A 286 -7.69 2.00 13.95
CA ILE A 286 -8.88 2.62 13.35
C ILE A 286 -9.59 1.57 12.49
N ALA A 287 -10.83 1.24 12.83
CA ALA A 287 -11.64 0.30 12.06
C ALA A 287 -12.55 1.03 11.07
N VAL A 288 -12.36 0.80 9.77
CA VAL A 288 -13.28 1.25 8.72
C VAL A 288 -14.40 0.20 8.58
N LYS A 289 -15.66 0.64 8.67
CA LYS A 289 -16.84 -0.23 8.56
C LYS A 289 -17.46 -0.10 7.18
N ARG A 290 -18.00 -1.20 6.66
CA ARG A 290 -18.84 -1.24 5.45
C ARG A 290 -20.26 -1.60 5.85
N LEU A 291 -21.24 -1.11 5.08
CA LEU A 291 -22.62 -1.56 5.22
C LEU A 291 -22.69 -3.06 4.91
N ASP A 292 -23.23 -3.82 5.84
CA ASP A 292 -23.58 -5.23 5.62
C ASP A 292 -24.97 -5.27 4.99
N THR A 293 -25.01 -5.45 3.68
CA THR A 293 -26.25 -5.40 2.91
C THR A 293 -27.06 -6.68 3.07
N ASP A 294 -26.39 -7.83 3.24
CA ASP A 294 -27.03 -9.12 3.46
C ASP A 294 -27.87 -9.11 4.74
N PHE A 295 -27.37 -8.46 5.79
CA PHE A 295 -28.12 -8.27 7.05
C PHE A 295 -29.46 -7.52 6.86
N PHE A 296 -29.52 -6.53 5.96
CA PHE A 296 -30.76 -5.76 5.74
C PHE A 296 -31.68 -6.39 4.70
N ASP A 297 -31.15 -7.21 3.78
CA ASP A 297 -31.97 -7.96 2.82
C ASP A 297 -32.80 -9.06 3.53
N ASP A 298 -32.34 -9.54 4.70
CA ASP A 298 -32.99 -10.54 5.55
C ASP A 298 -34.02 -9.97 6.57
N LEU A 299 -34.16 -8.63 6.67
CA LEU A 299 -35.10 -7.93 7.57
C LEU A 299 -36.47 -7.69 6.93
#